data_AF-A0AA91JV39-F1
#
_entry.id   AF-A0AA91JV39-F1
#
_cell.length_a   1.000
_cell.length_b   1.000
_cell.length_c   1.000
_cell.angle_alpha   90.00
_cell.angle_beta   90.00
_cell.angle_gamma   90.00
#
_symmetry.space_group_name_H-M   'P 1'
#
loop_
_entity.id
_entity.type
_entity.pdbx_description
1 polymer ?
#
loop_
_entity_poly.entity_id
_entity_poly.type
_entity_poly.pdbx_seq_one_letter_code
_entity_poly.pdbx_strand_id
1 'polypeptide(L)' 'MKTEWFKMRMSERRLNKLRLYAAIKDTTMTHVIEDLIDSLKIPESDILGTVPTPSSTDG' A
#
# COMPACT_ATOMS: atom_id res chain seq x y z
N MET A 1 -5.90 -3.01 -15.85
CA MET A 1 -4.79 -3.75 -15.23
C MET A 1 -4.15 -2.85 -14.18
N LYS A 2 -3.61 -3.42 -13.10
CA LYS A 2 -2.85 -2.65 -12.10
C LYS A 2 -1.49 -2.27 -12.71
N THR A 3 -1.18 -0.98 -12.80
CA THR A 3 0.05 -0.45 -13.45
C THR A 3 1.10 0.01 -12.45
N GLU A 4 0.66 0.43 -11.27
CA GLU A 4 1.53 0.94 -10.22
C GLU A 4 2.17 -0.20 -9.41
N TRP A 5 3.44 -0.03 -9.04
CA TRP A 5 4.16 -0.94 -8.17
C TRP A 5 4.88 -0.15 -7.08
N PHE A 6 4.96 -0.71 -5.88
CA PHE A 6 5.73 -0.12 -4.79
C PHE A 6 6.80 -1.11 -4.31
N LYS A 7 7.99 -0.60 -3.97
CA LYS A 7 9.08 -1.37 -3.37
C LYS A 7 9.13 -1.06 -1.89
N MET A 8 9.18 -2.09 -1.05
CA MET A 8 9.33 -1.95 0.39
C MET A 8 10.54 -2.74 0.89
N ARG A 9 11.36 -2.12 1.74
CA ARG A 9 12.43 -2.83 2.46
C ARG A 9 11.85 -3.52 3.69
N MET A 10 12.27 -4.77 3.91
CA MET A 10 11.92 -5.53 5.10
C MET A 10 13.02 -6.52 5.45
N SER A 11 13.07 -6.94 6.71
CA SER A 11 13.94 -8.04 7.11
C SER A 11 13.44 -9.37 6.53
N GLU A 12 14.35 -10.30 6.34
CA GLU A 12 14.04 -11.65 5.85
C GLU A 12 12.97 -12.33 6.73
N ARG A 13 13.05 -12.18 8.06
CA ARG A 13 12.05 -12.71 9.00
C ARG A 13 10.64 -12.20 8.68
N ARG A 14 10.49 -10.91 8.35
CA ARG A 14 9.18 -10.34 8.02
C ARG A 14 8.68 -10.82 6.66
N LEU A 15 9.58 -10.93 5.68
CA LEU A 15 9.26 -11.46 4.36
C LEU A 15 8.78 -12.91 4.42
N ASN A 16 9.47 -13.76 5.17
CA ASN A 16 9.10 -15.16 5.33
C ASN A 16 7.76 -15.32 6.06
N LYS A 17 7.49 -14.48 7.07
CA LYS A 17 6.17 -14.45 7.71
C LYS A 17 5.06 -14.09 6.73
N LEU A 18 5.27 -13.10 5.86
CA LEU A 18 4.29 -12.69 4.86
C LEU A 18 4.04 -13.79 3.82
N ARG A 19 5.10 -14.46 3.33
CA ARG A 19 5.00 -15.62 2.43
C ARG A 19 4.20 -16.76 3.06
N LEU A 20 4.52 -17.12 4.30
CA LEU A 20 3.84 -18.21 5.00
C LEU A 20 2.35 -17.88 5.24
N TYR A 21 2.05 -16.65 5.65
CA TYR A 21 0.66 -16.23 5.85
C TYR A 21 -0.16 -16.31 4.56
N ALA A 22 0.40 -15.83 3.43
CA ALA A 22 -0.25 -15.92 2.12
C ALA A 22 -0.53 -17.38 1.74
N ALA A 23 0.43 -18.28 1.96
CA ALA A 23 0.27 -19.71 1.69
C ALA A 23 -0.82 -20.36 2.56
N ILE A 24 -0.87 -20.05 3.86
CA ILE A 24 -1.91 -20.57 4.77
C ILE A 24 -3.31 -20.11 4.35
N LYS A 25 -3.43 -18.90 3.79
CA LYS A 25 -4.69 -18.30 3.36
C LYS A 25 -5.06 -18.60 1.90
N ASP A 26 -4.28 -19.43 1.21
CA ASP A 26 -4.44 -19.74 -0.22
C ASP A 26 -4.59 -18.49 -1.09
N THR A 27 -3.73 -17.50 -0.84
CA THR A 27 -3.76 -16.20 -1.54
C THR A 27 -2.35 -15.72 -1.87
N THR A 28 -2.22 -14.60 -2.58
CA THR A 28 -0.92 -14.00 -2.90
C THR A 28 -0.52 -12.97 -1.86
N MET A 29 0.79 -12.75 -1.71
CA MET A 29 1.30 -11.67 -0.85
C MET A 29 0.74 -10.30 -1.24
N THR A 30 0.50 -10.08 -2.53
CA THR A 30 -0.13 -8.86 -3.05
C THR A 30 -1.52 -8.68 -2.47
N HIS A 31 -2.39 -9.70 -2.55
CA HIS A 31 -3.74 -9.62 -1.99
C HIS A 31 -3.72 -9.41 -0.47
N VAL A 32 -2.79 -10.04 0.26
CA VAL A 32 -2.65 -9.80 1.71
C VAL A 32 -2.38 -8.32 2.01
N ILE A 33 -1.56 -7.66 1.19
CA ILE A 33 -1.26 -6.24 1.37
C ILE A 33 -2.42 -5.36 0.90
N GLU A 34 -3.10 -5.72 -0.19
CA GLU A 34 -4.30 -5.03 -0.67
C GLU A 34 -5.41 -5.06 0.38
N ASP A 35 -5.73 -6.23 0.94
CA ASP A 35 -6.71 -6.38 2.02
C ASP A 35 -6.33 -5.53 3.24
N LEU A 36 -5.04 -5.44 3.58
CA LEU A 36 -4.56 -4.57 4.65
C LEU A 36 -4.80 -3.09 4.31
N ILE A 37 -4.46 -2.65 3.09
CA ILE A 37 -4.66 -1.28 2.64
C ILE A 37 -6.15 -0.92 2.63
N ASP A 38 -6.99 -1.80 2.11
CA ASP A 38 -8.45 -1.62 2.05
C ASP A 38 -9.09 -1.59 3.44
N SER A 39 -8.45 -2.21 4.44
CA SER A 39 -8.89 -2.13 5.85
C SER A 39 -8.56 -0.79 6.53
N LEU A 40 -7.69 0.04 5.93
CA LEU A 40 -7.31 1.33 6.51
C LEU A 40 -8.48 2.32 6.38
N LYS A 41 -8.91 2.87 7.51
CA LYS A 41 -9.96 3.92 7.54
C LYS A 41 -9.33 5.28 7.23
N ILE A 42 -9.21 5.60 5.94
CA ILE A 42 -8.72 6.88 5.45
C ILE A 42 -9.92 7.67 4.90
N PRO A 43 -10.14 8.93 5.33
CA PRO A 43 -11.17 9.78 4.75
C PRO A 43 -10.96 9.94 3.23
N GLU A 44 -12.00 9.76 2.43
CA GLU A 44 -11.91 9.81 0.96
C GLU A 44 -11.36 11.15 0.43
N SER A 45 -11.53 12.24 1.18
CA SER A 45 -10.96 13.56 0.88
C SER A 45 -9.43 13.56 0.76
N ASP A 46 -8.76 12.63 1.42
CA ASP A 46 -7.30 12.59 1.55
C ASP A 46 -6.67 11.61 0.53
N ILE A 47 -7.48 10.77 -0.12
CA ILE A 47 -7.02 9.74 -1.08
C ILE A 47 -6.74 10.35 -2.46
N LEU A 48 -7.38 11.48 -2.80
CA LEU A 48 -7.21 12.20 -4.07
C LEU A 48 -6.11 13.29 -4.03
N GLY A 49 -5.40 13.44 -2.89
CA GLY A 49 -4.76 14.71 -2.49
C GLY A 49 -3.24 14.81 -2.54
N THR A 50 -2.49 13.97 -3.26
CA THR A 50 -1.06 14.24 -3.52
C THR A 50 -0.76 14.42 -5.00
N VAL A 51 -1.44 15.38 -5.62
CA VAL A 51 -0.80 16.23 -6.63
C VAL A 51 -0.26 17.44 -5.86
N PRO A 52 1.04 17.76 -5.91
CA PRO A 52 1.54 18.98 -5.28
C PRO A 52 0.89 20.17 -5.98
N THR A 53 -0.01 20.86 -5.29
CA THR A 53 -0.47 22.18 -5.71
C THR A 53 0.75 23.10 -5.74
N PRO A 54 1.12 23.74 -6.86
CA PRO A 54 2.14 24.77 -6.81
C PRO A 54 1.63 25.86 -5.88
N SER A 55 2.34 26.07 -4.78
CA SER A 55 2.08 27.17 -3.85
C SER A 55 2.40 28.48 -4.57
N SER A 56 1.41 29.04 -5.26
CA SER A 56 1.41 30.45 -5.60
C SER A 56 0.85 31.21 -4.41
N THR A 57 1.73 31.89 -3.69
CA THR A 57 1.35 33.12 -2.99
C THR A 57 2.45 34.12 -3.29
N ASP A 58 2.26 34.84 -4.40
CA ASP A 58 2.90 36.13 -4.62
C ASP A 58 2.29 37.13 -3.64
N GLY A 59 3.17 37.88 -2.98
CA GLY A 59 2.88 39.06 -2.17
C GLY A 59 4.16 39.86 -2.01
#